data_AF-A0A932LYP0-F1
#
_entry.id   AF-A0A932LYP0-F1
#
_cell.length_a   1.000
_cell.length_b   1.000
_cell.length_c   1.000
_cell.angle_alpha   90.00
_cell.angle_beta   90.00
_cell.angle_gamma   90.00
#
_symmetry.space_group_name_H-M   'P 1'
#
loop_
_entity.id
_entity.type
_entity.pdbx_description
1 polymer ?
#
loop_
_entity_poly.entity_id
_entity_poly.type
_entity_poly.pdbx_seq_one_letter_code
_entity_poly.pdbx_strand_id
1 'polypeptide(L)' 'MKPEEYSRRQQQVGSWAINIVSYRLGDRYYCTVDNVEPGARIARGEGATREEAERSAVEKATARLAKTRVVG' A
#
# COMPACT_ATOMS: atom_id res chain seq x y z
N MET A 1 -1.15 21.55 -3.63
CA MET A 1 0.16 20.86 -3.70
C MET A 1 0.02 19.70 -4.68
N LYS A 2 1.00 19.48 -5.57
CA LYS A 2 0.92 18.45 -6.60
C LYS A 2 1.62 17.16 -6.11
N PRO A 3 1.11 15.96 -6.42
CA PRO A 3 1.83 14.74 -6.12
C PRO A 3 3.07 14.64 -7.01
N GLU A 4 4.19 14.29 -6.39
CA GLU A 4 5.50 14.13 -7.00
C GLU A 4 5.99 12.71 -6.77
N GLU A 5 7.02 12.30 -7.51
CA GLU A 5 7.68 11.00 -7.30
C GLU A 5 6.72 9.81 -7.26
N TYR A 6 5.70 9.85 -8.13
CA TYR A 6 4.72 8.78 -8.22
C TYR A 6 5.39 7.46 -8.58
N SER A 7 5.13 6.44 -7.78
CA SER A 7 5.55 5.07 -7.99
C SER A 7 4.36 4.13 -7.83
N ARG A 8 4.28 3.13 -8.70
CA ARG A 8 3.31 2.05 -8.58
C ARG A 8 4.01 0.72 -8.81
N ARG A 9 3.72 -0.25 -7.96
CA ARG A 9 4.17 -1.64 -8.15
C ARG A 9 3.13 -2.61 -7.61
N GLN A 10 3.16 -3.83 -8.15
CA GLN A 10 2.37 -4.93 -7.64
C GLN A 10 3.24 -5.87 -6.82
N GLN A 11 2.64 -6.50 -5.82
CA GLN A 11 3.30 -7.48 -4.98
C GLN A 11 2.29 -8.57 -4.57
N GLN A 12 2.77 -9.81 -4.44
CA GLN A 12 1.99 -10.91 -3.91
C GLN A 12 2.17 -10.98 -2.38
N VAL A 13 1.06 -11.09 -1.64
CA VAL A 13 1.04 -11.30 -0.18
C VAL A 13 0.10 -12.47 0.12
N GLY A 14 0.68 -13.65 0.33
CA GLY A 14 -0.09 -14.89 0.44
C GLY A 14 -0.87 -15.17 -0.85
N SER A 15 -2.18 -15.38 -0.74
CA SER A 15 -3.08 -15.56 -1.89
C SER A 15 -3.55 -14.24 -2.53
N TRP A 16 -3.17 -13.08 -1.98
CA TRP A 16 -3.64 -11.78 -2.45
C TRP A 16 -2.60 -11.08 -3.32
N ALA A 17 -3.00 -10.65 -4.52
CA ALA A 17 -2.27 -9.66 -5.30
C ALA A 17 -2.65 -8.26 -4.80
N ILE A 18 -1.64 -7.44 -4.48
CA ILE A 18 -1.83 -6.05 -4.03
C ILE A 18 -1.13 -5.05 -4.95
N ASN A 19 -1.72 -3.88 -5.11
CA ASN A 19 -1.05 -2.70 -5.65
C ASN A 19 -0.47 -1.88 -4.49
N ILE A 20 0.71 -1.33 -4.69
CA ILE A 20 1.39 -0.41 -3.80
C ILE A 20 1.63 0.86 -4.60
N VAL A 21 0.99 1.95 -4.19
CA VAL A 21 1.11 3.26 -4.83
C VAL A 21 1.69 4.23 -3.83
N SER A 22 2.86 4.79 -4.12
CA SER A 22 3.51 5.80 -3.30
C SER A 22 3.73 7.10 -4.07
N TYR A 23 3.62 8.23 -3.37
CA TYR A 23 3.88 9.55 -3.93
C TYR A 23 4.32 10.51 -2.81
N ARG A 24 5.08 11.53 -3.18
CA ARG A 24 5.42 12.64 -2.29
C ARG A 24 4.39 13.75 -2.43
N LEU A 25 4.01 14.36 -1.33
CA LEU A 25 3.19 15.57 -1.32
C LEU A 25 3.76 16.53 -0.28
N GLY A 26 4.54 17.52 -0.76
CA GLY A 26 5.31 18.41 0.11
C GLY A 26 6.49 17.67 0.72
N ASP A 27 6.63 17.75 2.04
CA ASP A 27 7.76 17.14 2.77
C ASP A 27 7.43 15.74 3.30
N ARG A 28 6.34 15.12 2.81
CA ARG A 28 5.88 13.81 3.26
C ARG A 28 5.61 12.86 2.10
N TYR A 29 5.94 11.60 2.31
CA TYR A 29 5.55 10.51 1.44
C TYR A 29 4.28 9.86 1.95
N TYR A 30 3.42 9.49 1.01
CA TYR A 30 2.20 8.75 1.24
C TYR A 30 2.27 7.46 0.44
N CYS A 31 1.76 6.38 1.02
CA CYS A 31 1.62 5.10 0.36
C CYS A 31 0.20 4.58 0.57
N THR A 32 -0.42 4.07 -0.49
CA THR A 32 -1.69 3.36 -0.47
C THR A 32 -1.47 1.93 -0.93
N VAL A 33 -2.12 0.99 -0.25
CA VAL A 33 -2.17 -0.41 -0.64
C VAL A 33 -3.63 -0.81 -0.85
N ASP A 34 -3.91 -1.36 -2.02
CA ASP A 34 -5.21 -1.91 -2.43
C ASP A 34 -5.03 -3.32 -2.99
N ASN A 35 -6.07 -4.15 -2.96
CA ASN A 35 -6.01 -5.41 -3.70
C ASN A 35 -6.23 -5.16 -5.19
N VAL A 36 -5.66 -6.01 -6.04
CA VAL A 36 -5.86 -5.90 -7.50
C VAL A 36 -7.33 -6.16 -7.86
N GLU A 37 -7.98 -7.08 -7.16
CA GLU A 37 -9.38 -7.43 -7.34
C GLU A 37 -10.04 -7.68 -5.97
N PRO A 38 -11.14 -6.98 -5.62
CA PRO A 38 -11.91 -5.98 -6.37
C PRO A 38 -11.36 -4.51 -6.48
N GLY A 39 -10.11 -4.20 -6.13
CA GLY A 39 -9.62 -2.81 -6.11
C GLY A 39 -9.85 -2.09 -4.77
N ALA A 40 -10.16 -2.83 -3.71
CA ALA A 40 -10.46 -2.28 -2.39
C ALA A 40 -9.18 -1.85 -1.67
N ARG A 41 -9.18 -0.63 -1.14
CA ARG A 41 -8.08 -0.11 -0.32
C ARG A 41 -7.97 -0.88 0.99
N ILE A 42 -6.83 -1.53 1.20
CA ILE A 42 -6.51 -2.32 2.39
C ILE A 42 -5.84 -1.44 3.46
N ALA A 43 -4.89 -0.59 3.05
CA ALA A 43 -4.07 0.18 3.98
C ALA A 43 -3.54 1.48 3.40
N ARG A 44 -3.09 2.35 4.30
CA ARG A 44 -2.31 3.55 4.00
C ARG A 44 -1.16 3.70 4.99
N GLY A 45 -0.06 4.26 4.50
CA GLY A 45 1.12 4.63 5.25
C GLY A 45 1.60 6.01 4.87
N GLU A 46 2.34 6.64 5.77
CA GLU A 46 3.00 7.92 5.54
C GLU A 46 4.37 7.90 6.22
N GLY A 47 5.31 8.72 5.74
CA GLY A 47 6.67 8.77 6.24
C GLY A 47 7.44 9.99 5.74
N ALA A 48 8.60 10.23 6.35
CA ALA A 48 9.54 11.24 5.85
C ALA A 48 10.23 10.76 4.56
N THR A 49 10.30 9.44 4.36
CA THR A 49 10.82 8.80 3.15
C THR A 49 9.79 7.88 2.50
N ARG A 50 10.03 7.53 1.23
CA ARG A 50 9.20 6.57 0.49
C ARG A 50 9.20 5.21 1.17
N GLU A 51 10.37 4.75 1.60
CA GLU A 51 10.58 3.45 2.22
C GLU A 51 9.81 3.33 3.53
N GLU A 52 9.77 4.39 4.33
CA GLU A 52 8.97 4.44 5.56
C GLU A 52 7.47 4.36 5.27
N ALA A 53 6.99 5.14 4.32
CA ALA A 53 5.57 5.16 3.94
C ALA A 53 5.14 3.79 3.38
N GLU A 54 5.93 3.20 2.49
CA GLU A 54 5.67 1.88 1.92
C GLU A 54 5.72 0.78 2.98
N ARG A 55 6.76 0.74 3.82
CA ARG A 55 6.88 -0.24 4.91
C ARG A 55 5.67 -0.19 5.83
N SER A 56 5.29 1.01 6.29
CA SER A 56 4.12 1.19 7.17
C SER A 56 2.81 0.73 6.50
N ALA A 57 2.63 1.01 5.21
CA ALA A 57 1.42 0.61 4.49
C ALA A 57 1.36 -0.91 4.27
N VAL A 58 2.48 -1.51 3.86
CA VAL A 58 2.59 -2.96 3.59
C VAL A 58 2.45 -3.77 4.87
N GLU A 59 3.08 -3.38 5.98
CA GLU A 59 2.93 -4.07 7.27
C GLU A 59 1.46 -4.11 7.72
N LYS A 60 0.77 -2.97 7.64
CA LYS A 60 -0.66 -2.88 7.95
C LYS A 60 -1.51 -3.72 7.00
N ALA A 61 -1.18 -3.72 5.70
CA ALA A 61 -1.90 -4.51 4.70
C ALA A 61 -1.74 -6.01 4.97
N THR A 62 -0.51 -6.48 5.18
CA THR A 62 -0.20 -7.87 5.51
C THR A 62 -0.93 -8.32 6.78
N ALA A 63 -0.93 -7.50 7.84
CA ALA A 63 -1.64 -7.81 9.08
C ALA A 63 -3.17 -7.91 8.91
N ARG A 64 -3.75 -7.13 7.98
CA ARG A 64 -5.19 -7.20 7.64
C ARG A 64 -5.51 -8.41 6.79
N LEU A 65 -4.73 -8.66 5.74
CA LEU A 65 -4.91 -9.79 4.84
C LEU A 65 -4.74 -11.13 5.54
N ALA A 66 -3.85 -11.22 6.53
CA ALA A 66 -3.70 -12.41 7.37
C ALA A 66 -4.98 -12.75 8.17
N LYS A 67 -5.84 -11.76 8.43
CA LYS A 67 -7.14 -11.96 9.10
C LYS A 67 -8.28 -12.21 8.11
N THR A 68 -8.04 -12.00 6.82
CA THR A 68 -9.06 -12.20 5.79
C THR A 68 -9.11 -13.67 5.39
N ARG A 69 -10.21 -14.35 5.72
CA ARG A 69 -10.47 -15.72 5.28
C ARG A 69 -11.07 -15.68 3.88
N VAL A 70 -10.35 -16.19 2.88
CA VAL A 70 -10.94 -16.50 1.58
C VAL A 70 -11.78 -17.75 1.78
N VAL A 71 -13.11 -17.61 1.83
CA VAL A 71 -14.02 -18.75 1.63
C VAL A 71 -14.01 -19.02 0.13
N GLY A 72 -13.31 -20.08 -0.26
CA GLY A 72 -13.37 -20.64 -1.61
C GLY A 72 -14.68 -21.37 -1.85
#